data_AF-R4WM26-F1
#
_entry.id   AF-R4WM26-F1
#
_cell.length_a   1.000
_cell.length_b   1.000
_cell.length_c   1.000
_cell.angle_alpha   90.00
_cell.angle_beta   90.00
_cell.angle_gamma   90.00
#
_symmetry.space_group_name_H-M   'P 1'
#
loop_
_entity.id
_entity.type
_entity.pdbx_description
1 polymer ?
#
loop_
_entity_poly.entity_id
_entity_poly.type
_entity_poly.pdbx_seq_one_letter_code
_entity_poly.pdbx_strand_id
1 'polypeptide(L)' 'KEMAYIQMKSIVACVFERFRFQFVGGEGRPGLVLSLTLRMEGGLPMKVIERKS' A
#
# COMPACT_ATOMS: atom_id res chain seq x y z
N LYS A 1 -0.39 -14.41 15.87
CA LYS A 1 -0.62 -13.98 14.46
C LYS A 1 -1.53 -12.76 14.43
N GLU A 2 -2.62 -12.84 15.17
CA GLU A 2 -3.66 -11.84 15.44
C GLU A 2 -3.09 -10.47 15.78
N MET A 3 -2.12 -10.39 16.71
CA MET A 3 -1.52 -9.11 17.11
C MET A 3 -0.81 -8.39 15.96
N ALA A 4 -0.08 -9.12 15.11
CA ALA A 4 0.57 -8.53 13.95
C ALA A 4 -0.46 -7.98 12.95
N TYR A 5 -1.61 -8.66 12.78
CA TYR A 5 -2.71 -8.16 11.95
C TYR A 5 -3.37 -6.91 12.56
N ILE A 6 -3.54 -6.86 13.88
CA ILE A 6 -4.13 -5.69 14.56
C ILE A 6 -3.20 -4.48 14.40
N GLN A 7 -1.89 -4.66 14.62
CA GLN A 7 -0.90 -3.59 14.43
C GLN A 7 -0.87 -3.10 12.98
N MET A 8 -0.86 -4.03 12.01
CA MET A 8 -0.91 -3.67 10.58
C MET A 8 -2.16 -2.87 10.23
N LYS A 9 -3.34 -3.28 10.73
CA LYS A 9 -4.59 -2.54 10.52
C LYS A 9 -4.57 -1.15 11.15
N SER A 10 -4.03 -1.01 12.36
CA SER A 10 -3.90 0.28 13.05
C SER A 10 -3.04 1.26 12.24
N ILE A 11 -1.88 0.80 11.76
CA ILE A 11 -1.00 1.62 10.90
C ILE A 11 -1.73 2.05 9.63
N VAL A 12 -2.41 1.13 8.94
CA VAL A 12 -3.16 1.43 7.72
C VAL A 12 -4.28 2.43 7.98
N ALA A 13 -5.01 2.29 9.09
CA ALA A 13 -6.07 3.21 9.48
C ALA A 13 -5.53 4.63 9.71
N CYS A 14 -4.48 4.79 10.52
CA CYS A 14 -3.87 6.11 10.77
C CYS A 14 -3.35 6.78 9.49
N VAL A 15 -2.76 6.00 8.58
CA VAL A 15 -2.28 6.49 7.29
C VAL A 15 -3.46 6.92 6.41
N PHE A 16 -4.53 6.14 6.35
CA PHE A 16 -5.73 6.50 5.60
C PHE A 16 -6.45 7.71 6.20
N GLU A 17 -6.49 7.91 7.50
CA GLU A 17 -7.07 9.10 8.10
C GLU A 17 -6.37 10.40 7.65
N ARG A 18 -5.05 10.36 7.46
CA ARG A 18 -4.24 11.53 7.09
C ARG A 18 -4.10 11.72 5.58
N PHE A 19 -4.13 10.63 4.81
CA PHE A 19 -3.82 10.65 3.40
C PHE A 19 -4.92 10.01 2.56
N ARG A 20 -5.19 10.62 1.40
CA ARG A 20 -5.89 9.97 0.29
C ARG A 20 -4.85 9.35 -0.63
N PHE A 21 -5.17 8.17 -1.14
CA PHE A 21 -4.35 7.46 -2.11
C PHE A 21 -5.13 7.35 -3.42
N GLN A 22 -4.48 7.73 -4.51
CA GLN A 22 -5.01 7.56 -5.86
C GLN A 22 -4.06 6.67 -6.63
N PHE A 23 -4.58 5.58 -7.20
CA PHE A 23 -3.79 4.73 -8.08
C PHE A 23 -3.40 5.50 -9.36
N VAL A 24 -2.12 5.45 -9.72
CA VAL A 24 -1.57 6.20 -10.88
C VAL A 24 -0.93 5.30 -11.94
N GLY A 25 -1.16 3.99 -11.88
CA GLY A 25 -0.65 3.06 -12.89
C GLY A 25 -1.44 3.10 -14.20
N GLY A 26 -0.76 2.79 -15.31
CA GLY A 26 -1.36 2.47 -16.61
C GLY A 26 -1.79 1.00 -16.72
N GLU A 27 -1.93 0.46 -17.93
CA GLU A 27 -2.38 -0.94 -18.15
C GLU A 27 -1.43 -2.02 -17.59
N GLY A 28 -0.18 -1.67 -17.29
CA GLY A 28 0.81 -2.57 -16.69
C GLY A 28 0.48 -2.86 -15.23
N ARG A 29 0.04 -4.09 -14.94
CA ARG A 29 -0.02 -4.62 -13.57
C ARG A 29 1.40 -4.82 -13.05
N PRO A 30 1.71 -4.52 -11.77
CA PRO A 30 3.02 -4.82 -11.20
C PRO A 30 3.38 -6.28 -11.42
N GLY A 31 4.55 -6.54 -12.00
CA GLY A 31 5.07 -7.89 -12.19
C GLY A 31 5.19 -8.60 -10.85
N LEU A 32 4.84 -9.89 -10.83
CA LEU A 32 5.08 -10.72 -9.67
C LEU A 32 6.53 -11.20 -9.69
N VAL A 33 7.35 -10.75 -8.75
CA VAL A 33 8.73 -11.21 -8.63
C VAL A 33 8.76 -12.41 -7.71
N LEU A 34 9.07 -13.58 -8.27
CA LEU A 34 9.36 -14.80 -7.52
C LEU A 34 10.75 -14.69 -6.88
N SER A 35 10.81 -14.10 -5.69
CA SER A 35 11.96 -14.23 -4.77
C SER A 35 11.63 -15.27 -3.69
N LEU A 36 12.56 -15.57 -2.77
CA LEU A 36 12.28 -16.43 -1.59
C LEU A 36 10.99 -16.01 -0.83
N THR A 37 10.58 -14.75 -0.99
CA THR A 37 9.27 -14.22 -0.59
C THR A 37 8.53 -13.65 -1.81
N LEU A 38 7.19 -13.74 -1.82
CA LEU A 38 6.38 -13.11 -2.87
C LEU A 38 6.50 -11.58 -2.77
N ARG A 39 6.97 -10.90 -3.83
CA ARG A 39 7.11 -9.43 -3.86
C ARG A 39 6.54 -8.85 -5.14
N MET A 40 5.94 -7.67 -5.03
CA MET A 40 5.52 -6.88 -6.20
C MET A 40 6.73 -6.11 -6.73
N GLU A 41 6.99 -6.22 -8.03
CA GLU A 41 8.05 -5.47 -8.70
C GLU A 41 7.79 -3.97 -8.56
N GLY A 42 8.72 -3.24 -7.92
CA GLY A 42 8.61 -1.78 -7.74
C GLY A 42 7.45 -1.31 -6.85
N GLY A 43 6.68 -2.21 -6.23
CA GLY A 43 5.52 -1.88 -5.41
C GLY A 43 4.26 -1.52 -6.23
N LEU A 44 3.32 -0.83 -5.60
CA LEU A 44 2.07 -0.39 -6.23
C LEU A 44 2.11 1.13 -6.44
N PRO A 45 2.08 1.62 -7.70
CA PRO A 45 2.18 3.05 -7.98
C PRO A 45 0.95 3.80 -7.48
N MET A 46 1.15 4.62 -6.45
CA MET A 46 0.11 5.40 -5.79
C MET A 46 0.55 6.86 -5.66
N LYS A 47 -0.36 7.78 -5.97
CA LYS A 47 -0.23 9.20 -5.61
C LYS A 47 -0.80 9.39 -4.21
N VAL A 48 0.00 9.99 -3.34
CA VAL A 48 -0.40 10.34 -1.98
C VAL A 48 -0.82 11.80 -1.96
N ILE A 49 -2.00 12.05 -1.40
CA ILE A 49 -2.58 13.39 -1.28
C ILE A 49 -2.88 13.59 0.21
N GLU A 50 -2.27 14.60 0.81
CA GLU A 50 -2.60 14.97 2.19
C GLU A 50 -4.04 15.45 2.28
N ARG A 51 -4.78 14.91 3.26
CA ARG A 51 -6.13 15.40 3.56
C ARG A 51 -5.95 16.73 4.29
N LYS A 52 -6.34 17.84 3.66
CA LYS A 52 -6.49 19.11 4.37
C LYS A 52 -7.53 18.92 5.48
N SER A 53 -7.14 19.21 6.71
CA SER A 53 -8.04 19.26 7.86
C SER A 53 -8.96 20.48 7.77
#